data_AF-E8U9F2-F1
#
_entry.id   AF-E8U9F2-F1
#
_cell.length_a   1.000
_cell.length_b   1.000
_cell.length_c   1.000
_cell.angle_alpha   90.00
_cell.angle_beta   90.00
_cell.angle_gamma   90.00
#
_symmetry.space_group_name_H-M   'P 1'
#
loop_
_entity.id
_entity.type
_entity.pdbx_description
1 polymer ?
#
loop_
_entity_poly.entity_id
_entity_poly.type
_entity_poly.pdbx_seq_one_letter_code
_entity_poly.pdbx_strand_id
1 'polypeptide(L)'
;MTLAVLASGRGSNLAALLDAFPGDVRLVISDKPDAAALDRAREAGITAAHVPFPKGGRATFEAQVQALLDTHGVTLVLLAGFMRLLSADFTGRWRGRILNIHPSLLPAFPGLHAQQQALDAGAAWSGCTVHFVDAGMDTGDIILQKRVPVLRSDTADTLAARILTAEHEAYPQAVRLVRAGLAFPRPTPDDLRAEFGDQAPPHASVRQVRAARLLQQWGRPEAVPAVLAGAPHPVAALALATDDLRLAWTTDAPLNERHATWADRAPLRARAQALHLAEEFDAAVHVTAHEWERTTL
;
A
#
# COMPACT_ATOMS: atom_id res chain seq x y z
N MET A 1 2.10 15.18 1.10
CA MET A 1 2.79 14.16 1.92
C MET A 1 4.27 14.29 1.65
N THR A 2 5.12 14.10 2.65
CA THR A 2 6.57 14.09 2.49
C THR A 2 7.05 12.65 2.51
N LEU A 3 7.76 12.22 1.46
CA LEU A 3 8.15 10.82 1.27
C LEU A 3 9.64 10.63 1.53
N ALA A 4 9.98 9.53 2.22
CA ALA A 4 11.34 9.00 2.25
C ALA A 4 11.40 7.62 1.61
N VAL A 5 12.46 7.35 0.86
CA VAL A 5 12.71 6.04 0.25
C VAL A 5 13.93 5.40 0.89
N LEU A 6 13.79 4.18 1.41
CA LEU A 6 14.90 3.35 1.86
C LEU A 6 15.19 2.30 0.79
N ALA A 7 16.43 2.22 0.31
CA ALA A 7 16.82 1.32 -0.77
C ALA A 7 18.27 0.82 -0.62
N SER A 8 18.50 -0.48 -0.78
CA SER A 8 19.83 -1.11 -0.64
C SER A 8 20.46 -1.53 -1.98
N GLY A 9 19.86 -1.15 -3.11
CA GLY A 9 20.21 -1.68 -4.43
C GLY A 9 20.16 -0.66 -5.56
N ARG A 10 19.78 -1.13 -6.76
CA ARG A 10 19.85 -0.37 -8.03
C ARG A 10 18.94 0.86 -8.09
N GLY A 11 17.89 0.94 -7.27
CA GLY A 11 16.99 2.09 -7.20
C GLY A 11 16.03 2.24 -8.39
N SER A 12 15.65 1.16 -9.08
CA SER A 12 14.67 1.22 -10.18
C SER A 12 13.26 1.58 -9.68
N ASN A 13 12.82 0.99 -8.55
CA ASN A 13 11.61 1.44 -7.86
C ASN A 13 11.69 2.90 -7.38
N LEU A 14 12.87 3.36 -6.94
CA LEU A 14 13.07 4.77 -6.62
C LEU A 14 12.79 5.65 -7.84
N ALA A 15 13.36 5.33 -9.02
CA ALA A 15 13.10 6.09 -10.24
C ALA A 15 11.60 6.19 -10.57
N ALA A 16 10.88 5.07 -10.52
CA ALA A 16 9.43 5.06 -10.74
C ALA A 16 8.66 5.93 -9.72
N LEU A 17 9.11 5.97 -8.46
CA LEU A 17 8.53 6.83 -7.43
C LEU A 17 8.85 8.31 -7.64
N LEU A 18 10.06 8.65 -8.11
CA LEU A 18 10.46 10.02 -8.45
C LEU A 18 9.62 10.57 -9.60
N ASP A 19 9.44 9.77 -10.64
CA ASP A 19 8.63 10.13 -11.81
C ASP A 19 7.15 10.33 -11.42
N ALA A 20 6.62 9.47 -10.56
CA ALA A 20 5.22 9.53 -10.15
C ALA A 20 4.91 10.64 -9.14
N PHE A 21 5.90 11.08 -8.36
CA PHE A 21 5.72 12.03 -7.26
C PHE A 21 6.80 13.13 -7.26
N PRO A 22 6.90 13.93 -8.34
CA PRO A 22 7.93 14.96 -8.46
C PRO A 22 7.81 15.97 -7.31
N GLY A 23 8.91 16.14 -6.58
CA GLY A 23 8.99 17.07 -5.43
C GLY A 23 8.42 16.57 -4.11
N ASP A 24 7.83 15.37 -4.05
CA ASP A 24 7.33 14.79 -2.79
C ASP A 24 8.38 13.90 -2.10
N VAL A 25 9.26 13.24 -2.86
CA VAL A 25 10.41 12.49 -2.31
C VAL A 25 11.49 13.47 -1.87
N ARG A 26 11.72 13.56 -0.55
CA ARG A 26 12.66 14.53 0.05
C ARG A 26 13.92 13.91 0.61
N LEU A 27 13.91 12.59 0.81
CA LEU A 27 15.00 11.89 1.46
C LEU A 27 15.12 10.47 0.90
N VAL A 28 16.33 10.09 0.51
CA VAL A 28 16.68 8.70 0.18
C VAL A 28 17.73 8.23 1.16
N ILE A 29 17.48 7.11 1.82
CA ILE A 29 18.41 6.48 2.77
C ILE A 29 18.86 5.13 2.22
N SER A 30 20.15 4.83 2.35
CA SER A 30 20.67 3.48 2.10
C SER A 30 21.57 3.02 3.25
N ASP A 31 21.58 1.71 3.50
CA ASP A 31 22.58 1.09 4.37
C ASP A 31 23.92 0.84 3.66
N LYS A 32 23.95 0.96 2.33
CA LYS A 32 25.14 0.79 1.51
C LYS A 32 25.61 2.12 0.92
N PRO A 33 26.92 2.45 1.03
CA PRO A 33 27.44 3.73 0.54
C PRO A 33 27.46 3.81 -1.00
N ASP A 34 27.55 2.66 -1.66
CA ASP A 34 27.67 2.47 -3.11
C ASP A 34 26.33 2.09 -3.78
N ALA A 35 25.21 2.24 -3.07
CA ALA A 35 23.90 1.99 -3.66
C ALA A 35 23.60 3.03 -4.75
N ALA A 36 23.39 2.57 -5.99
CA ALA A 36 23.01 3.43 -7.11
C ALA A 36 21.71 4.24 -6.85
N ALA A 37 20.88 3.82 -5.89
CA ALA A 37 19.75 4.61 -5.41
C ALA A 37 20.17 5.97 -4.81
N LEU A 38 21.32 6.04 -4.12
CA LEU A 38 21.84 7.30 -3.58
C LEU A 38 22.29 8.24 -4.70
N ASP A 39 22.93 7.71 -5.74
CA ASP A 39 23.37 8.52 -6.89
C ASP A 39 22.18 9.09 -7.65
N ARG A 40 21.16 8.27 -7.93
CA ARG A 40 19.89 8.72 -8.53
C ARG A 40 19.22 9.83 -7.72
N ALA A 41 19.24 9.72 -6.40
CA ALA A 41 18.69 10.76 -5.52
C ALA A 41 19.46 12.09 -5.66
N ARG A 42 20.80 12.03 -5.68
CA ARG A 42 21.65 13.22 -5.87
C ARG A 42 21.42 13.87 -7.24
N GLU A 43 21.34 13.06 -8.30
CA GLU A 43 21.06 13.53 -9.66
C GLU A 43 19.69 14.22 -9.76
N ALA A 44 18.70 13.75 -9.01
CA ALA A 44 17.38 14.35 -8.90
C ALA A 44 17.31 15.55 -7.92
N GLY A 45 18.42 15.97 -7.32
CA GLY A 45 18.46 17.08 -6.36
C GLY A 45 17.83 16.77 -5.00
N ILE A 46 17.75 15.49 -4.63
CA ILE A 46 17.13 14.99 -3.39
C ILE A 46 18.22 14.66 -2.36
N THR A 47 17.95 14.92 -1.08
CA THR A 47 18.86 14.53 0.00
C THR A 47 19.10 13.02 -0.02
N ALA A 48 20.36 12.62 -0.20
CA ALA A 48 20.80 11.23 -0.20
C ALA A 48 21.70 10.96 1.02
N ALA A 49 21.24 10.11 1.93
CA ALA A 49 21.93 9.80 3.18
C ALA A 49 22.36 8.33 3.23
N HIS A 50 23.66 8.11 3.42
CA HIS A 50 24.16 6.79 3.79
C HIS A 50 24.12 6.65 5.31
N VAL A 51 23.44 5.60 5.78
CA VAL A 51 23.37 5.25 7.21
C VAL A 51 23.91 3.82 7.35
N PRO A 52 25.18 3.61 7.67
CA PRO A 52 25.73 2.27 7.78
C PRO A 52 25.09 1.52 8.95
N PHE A 53 24.92 0.20 8.81
CA PHE A 53 24.50 -0.63 9.93
C PHE A 53 25.63 -0.66 10.98
N PRO A 54 25.44 -0.06 12.18
CA PRO A 54 26.55 0.17 13.11
C PRO A 54 26.82 -1.07 13.97
N LYS A 55 27.99 -1.10 14.60
CA LYS A 55 28.31 -2.12 15.63
C LYS A 55 27.32 -2.11 16.81
N GLY A 56 26.68 -0.96 17.08
CA GLY A 56 25.59 -0.82 18.07
C GLY A 56 24.28 -1.52 17.68
N GLY A 57 24.22 -2.14 16.50
CA GLY A 57 23.10 -2.95 16.05
C GLY A 57 21.92 -2.14 15.54
N ARG A 58 20.78 -2.83 15.44
CA ARG A 58 19.55 -2.33 14.80
C ARG A 58 19.00 -1.06 15.44
N ALA A 59 19.00 -0.96 16.77
CA ALA A 59 18.46 0.20 17.47
C ALA A 59 19.21 1.49 17.15
N THR A 60 20.54 1.46 17.08
CA THR A 60 21.35 2.62 16.71
C THR A 60 21.13 3.02 15.26
N PHE A 61 21.02 2.04 14.35
CA PHE A 61 20.66 2.31 12.94
C PHE A 61 19.31 3.03 12.84
N GLU A 62 18.28 2.49 13.50
CA GLU A 62 16.92 3.03 13.47
C GLU A 62 16.81 4.41 14.11
N ALA A 63 17.59 4.70 15.16
CA ALA A 63 17.65 6.04 15.75
C ALA A 63 18.22 7.08 14.77
N GLN A 64 19.27 6.73 14.01
CA GLN A 64 19.84 7.61 12.99
C GLN A 64 18.87 7.83 11.83
N VAL A 65 18.23 6.75 11.36
CA VAL A 65 17.16 6.83 10.35
C VAL A 65 16.04 7.74 10.85
N GLN A 66 15.55 7.54 12.07
CA GLN A 66 14.48 8.36 12.64
C GLN A 66 14.85 9.84 12.68
N ALA A 67 16.05 10.20 13.14
CA ALA A 67 16.49 11.59 13.20
C ALA A 67 16.47 12.27 11.82
N LEU A 68 16.86 11.54 10.77
CA LEU A 68 16.77 12.02 9.39
C LEU A 68 15.32 12.17 8.93
N LEU A 69 14.45 11.20 9.22
CA LEU A 69 13.03 11.24 8.89
C LEU A 69 12.35 12.45 9.56
N ASP A 70 12.65 12.71 10.83
CA ASP A 70 12.10 13.84 11.59
C ASP A 70 12.61 15.17 11.03
N THR A 71 13.91 15.29 10.77
CA THR A 71 14.54 16.51 10.20
C THR A 71 13.91 16.90 8.86
N HIS A 72 13.50 15.92 8.06
CA HIS A 72 12.89 16.14 6.76
C HIS A 72 11.35 16.19 6.81
N GLY A 73 10.74 16.09 8.00
CA GLY A 73 9.28 16.13 8.15
C GLY A 73 8.56 15.02 7.39
N VAL A 74 9.16 13.81 7.34
CA VAL A 74 8.64 12.68 6.58
C VAL A 74 7.30 12.20 7.15
N THR A 75 6.33 11.96 6.28
CA THR A 75 5.01 11.44 6.64
C THR A 75 4.75 10.02 6.17
N LEU A 76 5.55 9.52 5.21
CA LEU A 76 5.43 8.17 4.66
C LEU A 76 6.80 7.63 4.24
N VAL A 77 7.14 6.42 4.72
CA VAL A 77 8.38 5.70 4.42
C VAL A 77 8.12 4.61 3.40
N LEU A 78 8.97 4.53 2.38
CA LEU A 78 8.85 3.59 1.26
C LEU A 78 10.11 2.68 1.22
N LEU A 79 9.95 1.41 1.53
CA LEU A 79 10.99 0.39 1.38
C LEU A 79 11.02 -0.11 -0.08
N ALA A 80 12.01 0.33 -0.83
CA ALA A 80 12.20 0.02 -2.25
C ALA A 80 13.44 -0.88 -2.44
N GLY A 81 13.30 -2.17 -2.12
CA GLY A 81 14.43 -3.10 -2.10
C GLY A 81 15.38 -2.84 -0.93
N PHE A 82 14.82 -2.54 0.24
CA PHE A 82 15.56 -2.40 1.49
C PHE A 82 15.72 -3.77 2.17
N MET A 83 16.96 -4.20 2.39
CA MET A 83 17.26 -5.60 2.73
C MET A 83 17.43 -5.85 4.25
N ARG A 84 16.91 -4.97 5.10
CA ARG A 84 17.02 -5.09 6.56
C ARG A 84 15.64 -5.15 7.21
N LEU A 85 15.50 -6.07 8.16
CA LEU A 85 14.33 -6.11 9.04
C LEU A 85 14.37 -4.95 10.03
N LEU A 86 13.25 -4.24 10.12
CA LEU A 86 13.02 -3.20 11.11
C LEU A 86 12.51 -3.81 12.42
N SER A 87 12.74 -3.15 13.54
CA SER A 87 12.25 -3.57 14.84
C SER A 87 10.76 -3.30 14.99
N ALA A 88 10.11 -4.06 15.88
CA ALA A 88 8.72 -3.86 16.23
C ALA A 88 8.45 -2.42 16.74
N ASP A 89 9.39 -1.84 17.48
CA ASP A 89 9.29 -0.47 17.99
C ASP A 89 9.28 0.55 16.84
N PHE A 90 10.16 0.37 15.86
CA PHE A 90 10.22 1.25 14.70
C PHE A 90 8.98 1.11 13.81
N THR A 91 8.59 -0.12 13.47
CA THR A 91 7.39 -0.38 12.66
C THR A 91 6.11 0.04 13.39
N GLY A 92 6.07 -0.08 14.72
CA GLY A 92 4.96 0.40 15.54
C GLY A 92 4.79 1.92 15.48
N ARG A 93 5.88 2.68 15.60
CA ARG A 93 5.88 4.15 15.46
C ARG A 93 5.41 4.61 14.07
N TRP A 94 5.76 3.84 13.04
CA TRP A 94 5.42 4.11 11.65
C TRP A 94 4.20 3.32 11.17
N ARG A 95 3.39 2.73 12.05
CA ARG A 95 2.20 1.96 11.67
C ARG A 95 1.32 2.75 10.69
N GLY A 96 0.98 2.12 9.57
CA GLY A 96 0.21 2.75 8.48
C GLY A 96 0.93 3.83 7.68
N ARG A 97 2.21 4.08 7.97
CA ARG A 97 3.07 5.08 7.35
C ARG A 97 4.41 4.52 6.89
N ILE A 98 4.51 3.19 6.80
CA ILE A 98 5.62 2.49 6.16
C ILE A 98 5.09 1.43 5.19
N LEU A 99 5.60 1.47 3.97
CA LEU A 99 5.18 0.61 2.86
C LEU A 99 6.37 -0.18 2.35
N ASN A 100 6.16 -1.44 2.02
CA ASN A 100 7.15 -2.26 1.33
C ASN A 100 6.58 -2.82 0.03
N ILE A 101 7.45 -2.97 -0.97
CA ILE A 101 7.16 -3.74 -2.17
C ILE A 101 7.99 -5.02 -2.18
N HIS A 102 7.31 -6.15 -2.38
CA HIS A 102 7.90 -7.48 -2.39
C HIS A 102 7.65 -8.19 -3.73
N PRO A 103 8.66 -8.84 -4.35
CA PRO A 103 8.55 -9.46 -5.67
C PRO A 103 7.87 -10.83 -5.66
N SER A 104 6.72 -10.94 -4.99
CA SER A 104 5.83 -12.10 -5.10
C SER A 104 4.37 -11.71 -4.88
N LEU A 105 3.46 -12.67 -5.09
CA LEU A 105 2.08 -12.59 -4.63
C LEU A 105 1.99 -13.13 -3.20
N LEU A 106 2.30 -12.31 -2.20
CA LEU A 106 2.19 -12.68 -0.79
C LEU A 106 0.78 -13.21 -0.46
N PRO A 107 0.64 -14.21 0.42
CA PRO A 107 1.68 -14.77 1.30
C PRO A 107 2.62 -15.79 0.62
N ALA A 108 2.48 -16.05 -0.68
CA ALA A 108 3.38 -16.97 -1.37
C ALA A 108 4.79 -16.38 -1.53
N PHE A 109 5.81 -17.22 -1.35
CA PHE A 109 7.23 -16.88 -1.57
C PHE A 109 7.73 -15.64 -0.79
N PRO A 110 7.57 -15.58 0.55
CA PRO A 110 8.15 -14.51 1.36
C PRO A 110 9.68 -14.65 1.42
N GLY A 111 10.36 -13.61 1.89
CA GLY A 111 11.80 -13.59 2.08
C GLY A 111 12.60 -13.49 0.78
N LEU A 112 13.85 -13.97 0.82
CA LEU A 112 14.79 -13.76 -0.28
C LEU A 112 14.52 -14.70 -1.48
N HIS A 113 14.93 -14.26 -2.66
CA HIS A 113 14.89 -15.07 -3.90
C HIS A 113 13.48 -15.56 -4.31
N ALA A 114 12.45 -14.75 -4.06
CA ALA A 114 11.05 -15.11 -4.35
C ALA A 114 10.80 -15.57 -5.79
N GLN A 115 11.53 -15.04 -6.77
CA GLN A 115 11.44 -15.45 -8.17
C GLN A 115 11.93 -16.89 -8.38
N GLN A 116 13.03 -17.28 -7.74
CA GLN A 116 13.54 -18.65 -7.81
C GLN A 116 12.58 -19.61 -7.10
N GLN A 117 12.06 -19.21 -5.93
CA GLN A 117 11.06 -20.01 -5.21
C GLN A 117 9.81 -20.27 -6.08
N ALA A 118 9.34 -19.26 -6.84
CA ALA A 118 8.21 -19.42 -7.75
C ALA A 118 8.49 -20.39 -8.91
N LEU A 119 9.71 -20.36 -9.47
CA LEU A 119 10.13 -21.29 -10.52
C LEU A 119 10.26 -22.72 -9.99
N ASP A 120 10.89 -22.89 -8.82
CA ASP A 120 11.07 -24.20 -8.18
C ASP A 120 9.73 -24.85 -7.83
N ALA A 121 8.73 -24.03 -7.46
CA ALA A 121 7.37 -24.48 -7.20
C ALA A 121 6.56 -24.78 -8.46
N GLY A 122 7.09 -24.51 -9.66
CA GLY A 122 6.36 -24.66 -10.92
C GLY A 122 5.13 -23.76 -11.02
N ALA A 123 5.17 -22.58 -10.37
CA ALA A 123 4.04 -21.66 -10.34
C ALA A 123 3.70 -21.19 -11.76
N ALA A 124 2.42 -21.15 -12.12
CA ALA A 124 1.98 -20.56 -13.38
C ALA A 124 1.95 -19.02 -13.34
N TRP A 125 1.86 -18.46 -12.14
CA TRP A 125 1.75 -17.03 -11.87
C TRP A 125 2.66 -16.63 -10.70
N SER A 126 3.29 -15.46 -10.83
CA SER A 126 3.97 -14.75 -9.75
C SER A 126 3.56 -13.28 -9.83
N GLY A 127 4.32 -12.35 -9.26
CA GLY A 127 3.95 -10.94 -9.27
C GLY A 127 4.72 -10.10 -8.26
N CYS A 128 4.12 -8.98 -7.88
CA CYS A 128 4.59 -8.15 -6.78
C CYS A 128 3.44 -7.77 -5.85
N THR A 129 3.77 -7.53 -4.59
CA THR A 129 2.85 -7.10 -3.53
C THR A 129 3.35 -5.83 -2.89
N VAL A 130 2.50 -4.80 -2.78
CA VAL A 130 2.72 -3.65 -1.92
C VAL A 130 1.89 -3.80 -0.67
N HIS A 131 2.51 -3.68 0.51
CA HIS A 131 1.85 -3.86 1.79
C HIS A 131 2.34 -2.86 2.83
N PHE A 132 1.54 -2.64 3.87
CA PHE A 132 2.01 -1.97 5.09
C PHE A 132 2.99 -2.87 5.83
N VAL A 133 4.09 -2.30 6.32
CA VAL A 133 5.08 -3.06 7.09
C VAL A 133 4.64 -3.16 8.55
N ASP A 134 4.69 -4.38 9.10
CA ASP A 134 4.57 -4.65 10.53
C ASP A 134 5.85 -5.33 11.07
N ALA A 135 5.79 -5.88 12.28
CA ALA A 135 6.96 -6.45 12.95
C ALA A 135 7.44 -7.81 12.37
N GLY A 136 6.67 -8.44 11.49
CA GLY A 136 7.05 -9.71 10.86
C GLY A 136 7.79 -9.52 9.53
N MET A 137 8.20 -10.64 8.93
CA MET A 137 8.89 -10.66 7.65
C MET A 137 7.87 -10.77 6.52
N ASP A 138 7.82 -9.74 5.66
CA ASP A 138 6.87 -9.66 4.53
C ASP A 138 5.41 -9.90 4.93
N THR A 139 5.07 -9.48 6.16
CA THR A 139 3.72 -9.49 6.72
C THR A 139 3.16 -8.06 6.78
N GLY A 140 1.88 -7.98 7.12
CA GLY A 140 1.12 -6.75 7.20
C GLY A 140 0.05 -6.67 6.12
N ASP A 141 -0.79 -5.65 6.22
CA ASP A 141 -1.98 -5.56 5.37
C ASP A 141 -1.59 -5.22 3.93
N ILE A 142 -2.00 -6.09 3.01
CA ILE A 142 -1.78 -5.94 1.58
C ILE A 142 -2.62 -4.78 1.06
N ILE A 143 -1.98 -3.90 0.28
CA ILE A 143 -2.64 -2.75 -0.35
C ILE A 143 -2.95 -3.06 -1.80
N LEU A 144 -1.99 -3.69 -2.49
CA LEU A 144 -2.08 -3.94 -3.91
C LEU A 144 -1.20 -5.11 -4.31
N GLN A 145 -1.68 -5.93 -5.24
CA GLN A 145 -0.87 -6.93 -5.93
C GLN A 145 -0.98 -6.75 -7.43
N LYS A 146 0.09 -7.07 -8.17
CA LYS A 146 0.06 -7.22 -9.63
C LYS A 146 0.64 -8.57 -9.99
N ARG A 147 -0.09 -9.34 -10.78
CA ARG A 147 0.34 -10.66 -11.26
C ARG A 147 1.15 -10.53 -12.54
N VAL A 148 2.05 -11.48 -12.74
CA VAL A 148 2.73 -11.69 -14.02
C VAL A 148 2.78 -13.20 -14.33
N PRO A 149 2.67 -13.61 -15.60
CA PRO A 149 2.79 -15.01 -15.95
C PRO A 149 4.23 -15.49 -15.72
N VAL A 150 4.35 -16.74 -15.29
CA VAL A 150 5.61 -17.47 -15.27
C VAL A 150 5.64 -18.35 -16.52
N LEU A 151 6.58 -18.08 -17.41
CA LEU A 151 6.73 -18.80 -18.67
C LEU A 151 7.61 -20.02 -18.46
N ARG A 152 7.37 -21.08 -19.24
CA ARG A 152 8.15 -22.33 -19.17
C ARG A 152 9.65 -22.13 -19.41
N SER A 153 10.02 -21.07 -20.14
CA SER A 153 11.41 -20.73 -20.47
C SER A 153 12.01 -19.68 -19.52
N ASP A 154 11.31 -19.28 -18.46
CA ASP A 154 11.82 -18.26 -17.57
C ASP A 154 13.04 -18.75 -16.78
N THR A 155 14.00 -17.85 -16.61
CA THR A 155 14.99 -17.90 -15.54
C THR A 155 14.57 -16.95 -14.41
N ALA A 156 15.25 -17.02 -13.27
CA ALA A 156 15.00 -16.09 -12.17
C ALA A 156 15.16 -14.62 -12.63
N ASP A 157 16.12 -14.34 -13.52
CA ASP A 157 16.37 -13.00 -14.04
C ASP A 157 15.28 -12.52 -15.02
N THR A 158 14.80 -13.38 -15.94
CA THR A 158 13.74 -12.98 -16.87
C THR A 158 12.42 -12.78 -16.15
N LEU A 159 12.11 -13.63 -15.16
CA LEU A 159 10.96 -13.44 -14.30
C LEU A 159 11.11 -12.19 -13.43
N ALA A 160 12.28 -11.93 -12.84
CA ALA A 160 12.54 -10.73 -12.06
C ALA A 160 12.37 -9.46 -12.89
N ALA A 161 12.86 -9.43 -14.13
CA ALA A 161 12.67 -8.29 -15.04
C ALA A 161 11.18 -8.04 -15.33
N ARG A 162 10.38 -9.09 -15.53
CA ARG A 162 8.93 -8.96 -15.75
C ARG A 162 8.20 -8.46 -14.50
N ILE A 163 8.54 -9.01 -13.33
CA ILE A 163 8.00 -8.56 -12.05
C ILE A 163 8.37 -7.10 -11.81
N LEU A 164 9.59 -6.68 -12.13
CA LEU A 164 10.07 -5.32 -11.91
C LEU A 164 9.25 -4.27 -12.68
N THR A 165 8.81 -4.59 -13.90
CA THR A 165 7.87 -3.73 -14.64
C THR A 165 6.54 -3.59 -13.89
N ALA A 166 6.02 -4.69 -13.34
CA ALA A 166 4.82 -4.65 -12.51
C ALA A 166 5.05 -3.85 -11.22
N GLU A 167 6.22 -3.95 -10.60
CA GLU A 167 6.58 -3.18 -9.40
C GLU A 167 6.56 -1.66 -9.64
N HIS A 168 7.13 -1.21 -10.76
CA HIS A 168 7.18 0.21 -11.14
C HIS A 168 5.79 0.82 -11.33
N GLU A 169 4.80 -0.01 -11.60
CA GLU A 169 3.41 0.42 -11.66
C GLU A 169 2.68 0.29 -10.33
N ALA A 170 2.88 -0.84 -9.65
CA ALA A 170 2.21 -1.18 -8.40
C ALA A 170 2.59 -0.21 -7.28
N TYR A 171 3.87 0.12 -7.15
CA TYR A 171 4.33 0.90 -6.00
C TYR A 171 3.76 2.32 -6.01
N PRO A 172 3.86 3.10 -7.11
CA PRO A 172 3.25 4.41 -7.15
C PRO A 172 1.73 4.38 -6.99
N GLN A 173 1.07 3.33 -7.50
CA GLN A 173 -0.37 3.17 -7.34
C GLN A 173 -0.77 2.98 -5.87
N ALA A 174 -0.07 2.12 -5.15
CA ALA A 174 -0.29 1.92 -3.71
C ALA A 174 -0.02 3.20 -2.90
N VAL A 175 0.98 4.00 -3.27
CA VAL A 175 1.23 5.30 -2.61
C VAL A 175 0.11 6.29 -2.87
N ARG A 176 -0.44 6.36 -4.10
CA ARG A 176 -1.63 7.19 -4.40
C ARG A 176 -2.84 6.79 -3.56
N LEU A 177 -3.03 5.48 -3.39
CA LEU A 177 -4.06 4.90 -2.54
C LEU A 177 -3.96 5.35 -1.07
N VAL A 178 -2.76 5.32 -0.51
CA VAL A 178 -2.51 5.80 0.86
C VAL A 178 -2.73 7.31 0.95
N ARG A 179 -2.25 8.08 -0.04
CA ARG A 179 -2.42 9.54 -0.09
C ARG A 179 -3.87 9.98 -0.12
N ALA A 180 -4.72 9.24 -0.82
CA ALA A 180 -6.15 9.50 -0.91
C ALA A 180 -6.92 9.10 0.37
N GLY A 181 -6.25 8.53 1.37
CA GLY A 181 -6.89 7.99 2.58
C GLY A 181 -7.68 6.71 2.31
N LEU A 182 -7.47 6.10 1.15
CA LEU A 182 -8.18 4.91 0.72
C LEU A 182 -7.48 3.67 1.29
N ALA A 183 -6.16 3.55 1.23
CA ALA A 183 -5.45 2.44 1.87
C ALA A 183 -4.97 2.81 3.27
N PHE A 184 -5.29 1.98 4.26
CA PHE A 184 -4.86 2.11 5.64
C PHE A 184 -4.80 0.72 6.30
N PRO A 185 -3.92 0.52 7.30
CA PRO A 185 -3.84 -0.75 8.00
C PRO A 185 -5.14 -1.02 8.76
N ARG A 186 -5.37 -2.28 9.13
CA ARG A 186 -6.46 -2.68 10.00
C ARG A 186 -6.50 -1.78 11.25
N PRO A 187 -7.61 -1.09 11.52
CA PRO A 187 -7.69 -0.21 12.67
C PRO A 187 -7.67 -1.06 13.94
N THR A 188 -6.88 -0.63 14.92
CA THR A 188 -6.90 -1.21 16.27
C THR A 188 -8.06 -0.63 17.07
N PRO A 189 -8.49 -1.26 18.18
CA PRO A 189 -9.51 -0.68 19.06
C PRO A 189 -9.17 0.74 19.54
N ASP A 190 -7.89 1.05 19.73
CA ASP A 190 -7.44 2.40 20.09
C ASP A 190 -7.54 3.38 18.93
N ASP A 191 -7.19 2.97 17.70
CA ASP A 191 -7.37 3.80 16.50
C ASP A 191 -8.85 4.17 16.33
N LEU A 192 -9.74 3.19 16.52
CA LEU A 192 -11.19 3.41 16.43
C LEU A 192 -11.68 4.39 17.49
N ARG A 193 -11.27 4.22 18.75
CA ARG A 193 -11.64 5.13 19.85
C ARG A 193 -11.09 6.53 19.62
N ALA A 194 -9.86 6.67 19.15
CA ALA A 194 -9.26 7.97 18.87
C ALA A 194 -9.98 8.71 17.74
N GLU A 195 -10.43 7.99 16.71
CA GLU A 195 -11.06 8.58 15.53
C GLU A 195 -12.57 8.81 15.69
N PHE A 196 -13.29 7.90 16.37
CA PHE A 196 -14.75 7.90 16.47
C PHE A 196 -15.28 8.06 17.90
N GLY A 197 -14.41 8.23 18.90
CA GLY A 197 -14.78 8.39 20.31
C GLY A 197 -15.43 7.12 20.90
N ASP A 198 -16.28 7.32 21.91
CA ASP A 198 -16.99 6.24 22.61
C ASP A 198 -18.00 5.47 21.72
N GLN A 199 -18.24 5.95 20.49
CA GLN A 199 -19.10 5.29 19.52
C GLN A 199 -18.40 4.21 18.69
N ALA A 200 -17.08 4.05 18.89
CA ALA A 200 -16.27 3.03 18.23
C ALA A 200 -16.69 1.60 18.64
N PRO A 201 -17.21 0.78 17.71
CA PRO A 201 -17.42 -0.63 17.98
C PRO A 201 -16.06 -1.30 18.16
N PRO A 202 -15.88 -2.17 19.16
CA PRO A 202 -14.59 -2.81 19.45
C PRO A 202 -14.06 -3.72 18.32
N HIS A 203 -14.88 -3.99 17.29
CA HIS A 203 -14.57 -4.92 16.20
C HIS A 203 -14.92 -4.35 14.81
N ALA A 204 -14.89 -3.02 14.62
CA ALA A 204 -15.13 -2.45 13.29
C ALA A 204 -14.09 -2.98 12.29
N SER A 205 -14.56 -3.56 11.20
CA SER A 205 -13.71 -3.99 10.09
C SER A 205 -13.05 -2.80 9.38
N VAL A 206 -11.94 -3.04 8.66
CA VAL A 206 -11.31 -2.04 7.77
C VAL A 206 -12.34 -1.39 6.87
N ARG A 207 -13.23 -2.22 6.33
CA ARG A 207 -14.31 -1.82 5.45
C ARG A 207 -15.25 -0.82 6.09
N GLN A 208 -15.64 -1.05 7.34
CA GLN A 208 -16.50 -0.13 8.09
C GLN A 208 -15.77 1.18 8.39
N VAL A 209 -14.50 1.15 8.77
CA VAL A 209 -13.74 2.40 9.01
C VAL A 209 -13.57 3.21 7.75
N ARG A 210 -13.32 2.57 6.60
CA ARG A 210 -13.23 3.29 5.32
C ARG A 210 -14.56 3.96 5.01
N ALA A 211 -15.65 3.21 5.13
CA ALA A 211 -16.98 3.73 4.90
C ALA A 211 -17.28 4.89 5.84
N ALA A 212 -16.86 4.82 7.11
CA ALA A 212 -17.02 5.92 8.06
C ALA A 212 -16.24 7.18 7.65
N ARG A 213 -14.98 7.06 7.20
CA ARG A 213 -14.20 8.18 6.66
C ARG A 213 -14.81 8.77 5.39
N LEU A 214 -15.30 7.93 4.48
CA LEU A 214 -16.01 8.37 3.28
C LEU A 214 -17.26 9.15 3.64
N LEU A 215 -18.04 8.67 4.62
CA LEU A 215 -19.20 9.39 5.11
C LEU A 215 -18.82 10.76 5.69
N GLN A 216 -17.73 10.85 6.46
CA GLN A 216 -17.22 12.14 6.92
C GLN A 216 -16.83 13.06 5.74
N GLN A 217 -16.14 12.54 4.72
CA GLN A 217 -15.76 13.28 3.52
C GLN A 217 -16.96 13.73 2.68
N TRP A 218 -18.02 12.92 2.60
CA TRP A 218 -19.28 13.23 1.94
C TRP A 218 -20.16 14.18 2.77
N GLY A 219 -19.68 14.64 3.95
CA GLY A 219 -20.45 15.48 4.85
C GLY A 219 -21.69 14.78 5.40
N ARG A 220 -21.56 13.49 5.71
CA ARG A 220 -22.58 12.62 6.34
C ARG A 220 -22.10 12.02 7.67
N PRO A 221 -21.51 12.80 8.61
CA PRO A 221 -21.01 12.27 9.87
C PRO A 221 -22.09 11.59 10.72
N GLU A 222 -23.36 11.97 10.55
CA GLU A 222 -24.51 11.37 11.23
C GLU A 222 -24.73 9.89 10.88
N ALA A 223 -24.24 9.44 9.72
CA ALA A 223 -24.38 8.05 9.27
C ALA A 223 -23.20 7.15 9.70
N VAL A 224 -22.14 7.73 10.26
CA VAL A 224 -20.95 7.00 10.74
C VAL A 224 -21.29 5.94 11.79
N PRO A 225 -22.11 6.22 12.82
CA PRO A 225 -22.42 5.23 13.85
C PRO A 225 -23.12 4.00 13.26
N ALA A 226 -23.98 4.19 12.25
CA ALA A 226 -24.67 3.10 11.58
C ALA A 226 -23.70 2.19 10.80
N VAL A 227 -22.75 2.77 10.04
CA VAL A 227 -21.70 2.00 9.36
C VAL A 227 -20.87 1.20 10.35
N LEU A 228 -20.42 1.84 11.42
CA LEU A 228 -19.54 1.23 12.40
C LEU A 228 -20.26 0.11 13.15
N ALA A 229 -21.53 0.29 13.51
CA ALA A 229 -22.36 -0.74 14.12
C ALA A 229 -22.78 -1.87 13.16
N GLY A 230 -22.50 -1.76 11.85
CA GLY A 230 -22.99 -2.69 10.83
C GLY A 230 -24.50 -2.62 10.63
N ALA A 231 -25.14 -1.52 11.05
CA ALA A 231 -26.57 -1.34 10.94
C ALA A 231 -26.98 -1.04 9.48
N PRO A 232 -28.13 -1.54 9.03
CA PRO A 232 -28.63 -1.25 7.70
C PRO A 232 -29.04 0.24 7.62
N HIS A 233 -28.26 1.04 6.91
CA HIS A 233 -28.59 2.42 6.58
C HIS A 233 -28.30 2.68 5.09
N PRO A 234 -29.16 3.34 4.30
CA PRO A 234 -28.97 3.42 2.86
C PRO A 234 -27.67 4.07 2.41
N VAL A 235 -27.27 5.16 3.07
CA VAL A 235 -25.99 5.85 2.79
C VAL A 235 -24.80 5.03 3.29
N ALA A 236 -24.97 4.30 4.40
CA ALA A 236 -23.95 3.40 4.94
C ALA A 236 -23.68 2.23 3.99
N ALA A 237 -24.75 1.60 3.51
CA ALA A 237 -24.68 0.51 2.53
C ALA A 237 -24.04 0.97 1.23
N LEU A 238 -24.34 2.20 0.77
CA LEU A 238 -23.67 2.80 -0.38
C LEU A 238 -22.16 2.96 -0.13
N ALA A 239 -21.76 3.55 0.99
CA ALA A 239 -20.35 3.74 1.35
C ALA A 239 -19.60 2.39 1.47
N LEU A 240 -20.21 1.41 2.12
CA LEU A 240 -19.68 0.05 2.24
C LEU A 240 -19.54 -0.64 0.89
N ALA A 241 -20.48 -0.44 -0.04
CA ALA A 241 -20.43 -1.03 -1.37
C ALA A 241 -19.31 -0.43 -2.25
N THR A 242 -18.95 0.85 -2.03
CA THR A 242 -17.75 1.41 -2.69
C THR A 242 -16.46 0.69 -2.30
N ASP A 243 -16.43 0.09 -1.10
CA ASP A 243 -15.30 -0.71 -0.67
C ASP A 243 -15.33 -2.12 -1.25
N ASP A 244 -16.48 -2.75 -1.44
CA ASP A 244 -16.56 -4.05 -2.15
C ASP A 244 -16.07 -3.94 -3.60
N LEU A 245 -16.40 -2.83 -4.26
CA LEU A 245 -15.85 -2.49 -5.58
C LEU A 245 -14.31 -2.37 -5.57
N ARG A 246 -13.71 -2.21 -4.39
CA ARG A 246 -12.27 -1.97 -4.18
C ARG A 246 -11.53 -3.18 -3.60
N LEU A 247 -12.12 -3.89 -2.62
CA LEU A 247 -11.57 -5.06 -1.93
C LEU A 247 -11.40 -6.27 -2.85
N ALA A 248 -11.99 -6.24 -4.03
CA ALA A 248 -11.65 -7.19 -5.09
C ALA A 248 -10.12 -7.24 -5.38
N TRP A 249 -9.32 -6.26 -4.91
CA TRP A 249 -7.86 -6.18 -5.11
C TRP A 249 -7.04 -6.81 -4.01
N THR A 250 -7.60 -6.88 -2.80
CA THR A 250 -6.87 -7.19 -1.56
C THR A 250 -7.42 -8.43 -0.86
N THR A 251 -8.35 -9.14 -1.52
CA THR A 251 -8.94 -10.39 -1.06
C THR A 251 -8.33 -11.57 -1.80
N ASP A 252 -8.31 -12.75 -1.16
CA ASP A 252 -7.85 -14.00 -1.77
C ASP A 252 -8.80 -14.54 -2.86
N ALA A 253 -9.87 -13.80 -3.22
CA ALA A 253 -10.90 -14.24 -4.15
C ALA A 253 -10.36 -14.41 -5.60
N PRO A 254 -10.85 -15.37 -6.39
CA PRO A 254 -10.47 -15.57 -7.79
C PRO A 254 -10.96 -14.45 -8.73
N LEU A 255 -10.29 -14.30 -9.88
CA LEU A 255 -10.43 -13.17 -10.82
C LEU A 255 -11.86 -12.98 -11.37
N ASN A 256 -12.57 -14.08 -11.62
CA ASN A 256 -13.95 -14.08 -12.11
C ASN A 256 -14.92 -13.49 -11.08
N GLU A 257 -14.73 -13.81 -9.80
CA GLU A 257 -15.54 -13.24 -8.70
C GLU A 257 -15.28 -11.74 -8.58
N ARG A 258 -14.01 -11.34 -8.67
CA ARG A 258 -13.63 -9.93 -8.72
C ARG A 258 -14.35 -9.20 -9.87
N HIS A 259 -14.32 -9.76 -11.10
CA HIS A 259 -14.89 -9.15 -12.31
C HIS A 259 -16.41 -9.00 -12.22
N ALA A 260 -17.09 -9.96 -11.60
CA ALA A 260 -18.52 -9.92 -11.37
C ALA A 260 -18.91 -8.76 -10.46
N THR A 261 -18.17 -8.54 -9.37
CA THR A 261 -18.41 -7.42 -8.44
C THR A 261 -18.25 -6.05 -9.11
N TRP A 262 -17.31 -5.92 -10.06
CA TRP A 262 -17.09 -4.68 -10.80
C TRP A 262 -18.28 -4.26 -11.68
N ALA A 263 -19.05 -5.24 -12.20
CA ALA A 263 -20.19 -4.98 -13.07
C ALA A 263 -21.40 -4.36 -12.33
N ASP A 264 -21.47 -4.50 -11.01
CA ASP A 264 -22.61 -4.08 -10.18
C ASP A 264 -22.62 -2.57 -9.82
N ARG A 265 -21.72 -1.76 -10.42
CA ARG A 265 -21.61 -0.33 -10.10
C ARG A 265 -22.80 0.52 -10.58
N ALA A 266 -23.49 0.11 -11.64
CA ALA A 266 -24.59 0.92 -12.20
C ALA A 266 -25.79 1.04 -11.25
N PRO A 267 -26.29 -0.06 -10.62
CA PRO A 267 -27.30 0.03 -9.56
C PRO A 267 -26.87 0.88 -8.37
N LEU A 268 -25.60 0.77 -7.94
CA LEU A 268 -25.06 1.57 -6.83
C LEU A 268 -25.01 3.06 -7.16
N ARG A 269 -24.60 3.40 -8.39
CA ARG A 269 -24.61 4.78 -8.89
C ARG A 269 -26.02 5.35 -8.95
N ALA A 270 -27.00 4.58 -9.41
CA ALA A 270 -28.40 5.00 -9.42
C ALA A 270 -28.92 5.28 -7.99
N ARG A 271 -28.54 4.44 -7.02
CA ARG A 271 -28.83 4.68 -5.59
C ARG A 271 -28.13 5.93 -5.07
N ALA A 272 -26.89 6.18 -5.45
CA ALA A 272 -26.15 7.40 -5.10
C ALA A 272 -26.84 8.64 -5.65
N GLN A 273 -27.29 8.61 -6.90
CA GLN A 273 -28.07 9.69 -7.52
C GLN A 273 -29.36 10.00 -6.75
N ALA A 274 -30.11 8.96 -6.34
CA ALA A 274 -31.32 9.13 -5.54
C ALA A 274 -31.05 9.73 -4.14
N LEU A 275 -29.81 9.62 -3.65
CA LEU A 275 -29.37 10.18 -2.36
C LEU A 275 -28.59 11.50 -2.51
N HIS A 276 -28.52 12.06 -3.72
CA HIS A 276 -27.72 13.26 -4.04
C HIS A 276 -26.23 13.10 -3.70
N LEU A 277 -25.66 11.93 -3.98
CA LEU A 277 -24.25 11.56 -3.73
C LEU A 277 -23.54 11.07 -5.00
N ALA A 278 -24.03 11.46 -6.17
CA ALA A 278 -23.54 10.92 -7.44
C ALA A 278 -22.09 11.32 -7.73
N GLU A 279 -21.73 12.58 -7.44
CA GLU A 279 -20.39 13.10 -7.68
C GLU A 279 -19.37 12.47 -6.73
N GLU A 280 -19.72 12.36 -5.46
CA GLU A 280 -18.90 11.72 -4.43
C GLU A 280 -18.71 10.23 -4.70
N PHE A 281 -19.77 9.54 -5.14
CA PHE A 281 -19.70 8.15 -5.55
C PHE A 281 -18.81 7.97 -6.78
N ASP A 282 -18.98 8.81 -7.82
CA ASP A 282 -18.20 8.75 -9.04
C ASP A 282 -16.72 9.04 -8.76
N ALA A 283 -16.41 10.01 -7.90
CA ALA A 283 -15.04 10.27 -7.46
C ALA A 283 -14.43 9.05 -6.75
N ALA A 284 -15.19 8.41 -5.86
CA ALA A 284 -14.72 7.22 -5.15
C ALA A 284 -14.52 6.01 -6.08
N VAL A 285 -15.45 5.76 -7.00
CA VAL A 285 -15.40 4.62 -7.94
C VAL A 285 -14.42 4.86 -9.09
N HIS A 286 -14.16 6.12 -9.47
CA HIS A 286 -13.18 6.41 -10.51
C HIS A 286 -11.76 6.05 -10.07
N VAL A 287 -11.41 6.35 -8.81
CA VAL A 287 -10.12 5.95 -8.24
C VAL A 287 -9.98 4.41 -8.25
N THR A 288 -11.03 3.68 -7.90
CA THR A 288 -11.01 2.21 -7.90
C THR A 288 -11.04 1.61 -9.30
N ALA A 289 -11.68 2.26 -10.28
CA ALA A 289 -11.69 1.82 -11.68
C ALA A 289 -10.29 1.83 -12.29
N HIS A 290 -9.58 2.93 -12.07
CA HIS A 290 -8.20 3.04 -12.52
C HIS A 290 -7.32 1.99 -11.82
N GLU A 291 -7.62 1.68 -10.56
CA GLU A 291 -6.91 0.63 -9.85
C GLU A 291 -7.21 -0.76 -10.41
N TRP A 292 -8.48 -1.01 -10.73
CA TRP A 292 -8.97 -2.24 -11.31
C TRP A 292 -8.26 -2.58 -12.61
N GLU A 293 -8.32 -1.64 -13.56
CA GLU A 293 -7.77 -1.81 -14.89
C GLU A 293 -6.27 -2.11 -14.85
N ARG A 294 -5.55 -1.59 -13.84
CA ARG A 294 -4.11 -1.74 -13.74
C ARG A 294 -3.62 -3.04 -13.12
N THR A 295 -4.35 -3.72 -12.24
CA THR A 295 -3.82 -4.98 -11.65
C THR A 295 -4.34 -6.25 -12.30
N THR A 296 -5.37 -6.14 -13.14
CA THR A 296 -5.95 -7.28 -13.85
C THR A 296 -5.45 -7.47 -15.27
N LEU A 297 -5.12 -6.36 -15.94
CA LEU A 297 -4.39 -6.31 -17.20
C LEU A 297 -2.87 -6.42 -16.94
#